data_AF-A0A934IPF7-F1
#
_entry.id   AF-A0A934IPF7-F1
#
_cell.length_a   1.000
_cell.length_b   1.000
_cell.length_c   1.000
_cell.angle_alpha   90.00
_cell.angle_beta   90.00
_cell.angle_gamma   90.00
#
_symmetry.space_group_name_H-M   'P 1'
#
loop_
_entity.id
_entity.type
_entity.pdbx_description
1 polymer ?
#
loop_
_entity_poly.entity_id
_entity_poly.type
_entity_poly.pdbx_seq_one_letter_code
_entity_poly.pdbx_strand_id
1 'polypeptide(L)'
;MTSLRPFLALLLALAAGACTTSVQQAVDATPGVSTPSSDQRVAEMYGTVSDSGWTVPAVQKMQSRNVRKLVDDPTGQPAGTLVVDPRERYLYLVMEGGKAMRYGVGVGKAGLEFTGEGVVGRKATWPGWRPTDDMIARDPDRYAEWRGGMAGGIDNPLGARALYLYKNGQDTLYRIHGTNQPWSIGQAVSSGCIRMLNQDVMDLYRRVPQNARVVVLPA
;
A
#
# COMPACT_ATOMS: atom_id res chain seq x y z
N MET A 1 6.64 81.48 -73.98
CA MET A 1 5.39 81.54 -73.20
C MET A 1 5.72 81.14 -71.76
N THR A 2 5.18 81.90 -70.80
CA THR A 2 5.05 81.63 -69.33
C THR A 2 6.35 81.41 -68.55
N SER A 3 6.91 82.41 -67.86
CA SER A 3 6.46 83.12 -66.64
C SER A 3 6.58 82.32 -65.34
N LEU A 4 7.52 82.81 -64.51
CA LEU A 4 7.65 82.84 -63.04
C LEU A 4 6.78 81.90 -62.20
N ARG A 5 7.43 81.34 -61.15
CA ARG A 5 7.03 81.58 -59.74
C ARG A 5 8.07 81.09 -58.71
N PRO A 6 8.10 81.70 -57.51
CA PRO A 6 9.09 81.46 -56.45
C PRO A 6 8.64 80.33 -55.52
N PHE A 7 9.58 79.74 -54.77
CA PHE A 7 9.27 78.77 -53.72
C PHE A 7 9.77 79.23 -52.35
N LEU A 8 8.80 79.38 -51.45
CA LEU A 8 8.96 79.57 -50.02
C LEU A 8 8.89 78.19 -49.35
N ALA A 9 9.80 77.95 -48.40
CA ALA A 9 9.98 76.69 -47.69
C ALA A 9 8.86 76.40 -46.69
N LEU A 10 8.50 75.13 -46.56
CA LEU A 10 7.74 74.58 -45.44
C LEU A 10 8.39 73.27 -44.98
N LEU A 11 8.94 73.28 -43.78
CA LEU A 11 9.44 72.09 -43.07
C LEU A 11 8.25 71.27 -42.55
N LEU A 12 8.20 69.99 -42.91
CA LEU A 12 7.27 69.02 -42.36
C LEU A 12 8.06 67.92 -41.65
N ALA A 13 7.88 67.80 -40.34
CA ALA A 13 8.46 66.76 -39.51
C ALA A 13 7.69 65.44 -39.73
N LEU A 14 8.38 64.39 -40.19
CA LEU A 14 7.84 63.02 -40.20
C LEU A 14 8.13 62.35 -38.85
N ALA A 15 7.08 62.05 -38.08
CA ALA A 15 7.13 61.11 -36.98
C ALA A 15 6.87 59.69 -37.55
N ALA A 16 7.88 58.82 -37.52
CA ALA A 16 7.72 57.40 -37.82
C ALA A 16 7.19 56.68 -36.56
N GLY A 17 5.91 56.32 -36.56
CA GLY A 17 5.34 55.42 -35.56
C GLY A 17 5.76 53.98 -35.85
N ALA A 18 6.61 53.39 -35.00
CA ALA A 18 6.95 51.98 -35.05
C ALA A 18 5.84 51.15 -34.38
N CYS A 19 5.04 50.44 -35.15
CA CYS A 19 4.13 49.43 -34.63
C CYS A 19 4.95 48.19 -34.24
N THR A 20 5.27 48.02 -32.95
CA THR A 20 5.79 46.74 -32.45
C THR A 20 4.61 45.85 -32.10
N THR A 21 4.25 44.92 -32.97
CA THR A 21 3.34 43.81 -32.63
C THR A 21 4.07 42.88 -31.66
N SER A 22 3.79 43.01 -30.36
CA SER A 22 4.19 41.99 -29.39
C SER A 22 3.35 40.74 -29.65
N VAL A 23 3.94 39.77 -30.34
CA VAL A 23 3.42 38.40 -30.35
C VAL A 23 3.55 37.89 -28.92
N GLN A 24 2.48 38.01 -28.14
CA GLN A 24 2.35 37.35 -26.85
C GLN A 24 2.29 35.86 -27.16
N GLN A 25 3.44 35.20 -27.08
CA GLN A 25 3.55 33.76 -27.23
C GLN A 25 2.74 33.16 -26.09
N ALA A 26 1.56 32.65 -26.40
CA ALA A 26 0.81 31.79 -25.50
C ALA A 26 1.71 30.58 -25.26
N VAL A 27 2.37 30.56 -24.10
CA VAL A 27 2.94 29.34 -23.56
C VAL A 27 1.76 28.41 -23.34
N ASP A 28 1.65 27.37 -24.19
CA ASP A 28 0.71 26.28 -23.99
C ASP A 28 0.89 25.77 -22.55
N ALA A 29 -0.09 26.07 -21.71
CA ALA A 29 -0.17 25.48 -20.39
C ALA A 29 -0.33 23.98 -20.59
N THR A 30 0.74 23.23 -20.33
CA THR A 30 0.65 21.78 -20.17
C THR A 30 -0.49 21.53 -19.16
N PRO A 31 -1.47 20.64 -19.45
CA PRO A 31 -2.49 20.31 -18.47
C PRO A 31 -1.79 19.89 -17.18
N GLY A 32 -1.91 20.72 -16.14
CA GLY A 32 -1.26 20.46 -14.86
C GLY A 32 -1.71 19.10 -14.37
N VAL A 33 -0.76 18.17 -14.20
CA VAL A 33 -1.02 16.90 -13.53
C VAL A 33 -1.40 17.25 -12.09
N SER A 34 -2.70 17.36 -11.81
CA SER A 34 -3.21 17.57 -10.47
C SER A 34 -2.81 16.35 -9.64
N THR A 35 -2.03 16.58 -8.59
CA THR A 35 -1.72 15.50 -7.64
C THR A 35 -3.03 15.13 -6.93
N PRO A 36 -3.41 13.84 -6.83
CA PRO A 36 -4.68 13.45 -6.22
C PRO A 36 -4.75 13.93 -4.76
N SER A 37 -5.96 14.18 -4.25
CA SER A 37 -6.13 14.45 -2.81
C SER A 37 -5.75 13.23 -1.96
N SER A 38 -5.52 13.42 -0.65
CA SER A 38 -5.30 12.30 0.27
C SER A 38 -6.41 11.26 0.19
N ASP A 39 -7.65 11.72 0.08
CA ASP A 39 -8.84 10.89 0.13
C ASP A 39 -9.01 10.10 -1.18
N GLN A 40 -8.68 10.72 -2.32
CA GLN A 40 -8.63 10.04 -3.62
C GLN A 40 -7.59 8.92 -3.61
N ARG A 41 -6.37 9.18 -3.12
CA ARG A 41 -5.34 8.13 -3.02
C ARG A 41 -5.77 6.97 -2.12
N VAL A 42 -6.42 7.28 -1.00
CA VAL A 42 -6.93 6.23 -0.09
C VAL A 42 -8.03 5.41 -0.77
N ALA A 43 -8.97 6.06 -1.47
CA ALA A 43 -10.01 5.39 -2.23
C ALA A 43 -9.44 4.50 -3.34
N GLU A 44 -8.40 4.94 -4.04
CA GLU A 44 -7.69 4.14 -5.04
C GLU A 44 -6.96 2.95 -4.42
N MET A 45 -6.25 3.14 -3.30
CA MET A 45 -5.51 2.07 -2.63
C MET A 45 -6.43 0.98 -2.07
N TYR A 46 -7.62 1.36 -1.58
CA TYR A 46 -8.53 0.48 -0.85
C TYR A 46 -9.87 0.25 -1.56
N GLY A 47 -9.92 0.55 -2.86
CA GLY A 47 -11.08 0.29 -3.71
C GLY A 47 -11.31 -1.19 -3.99
N THR A 48 -12.34 -1.47 -4.78
CA THR A 48 -12.65 -2.82 -5.26
C THR A 48 -11.57 -3.29 -6.23
N VAL A 49 -11.09 -4.52 -6.08
CA VAL A 49 -10.03 -5.10 -6.92
C VAL A 49 -10.49 -6.45 -7.46
N SER A 50 -10.32 -6.68 -8.77
CA SER A 50 -10.48 -8.01 -9.38
C SER A 50 -9.14 -8.72 -9.44
N ASP A 51 -9.08 -9.97 -8.97
CA ASP A 51 -7.85 -10.75 -8.89
C ASP A 51 -8.14 -12.25 -9.04
N SER A 52 -7.61 -12.88 -10.09
CA SER A 52 -7.77 -14.31 -10.37
C SER A 52 -9.23 -14.82 -10.33
N GLY A 53 -10.17 -14.04 -10.85
CA GLY A 53 -11.60 -14.37 -10.88
C GLY A 53 -12.37 -14.02 -9.60
N TRP A 54 -11.69 -13.50 -8.58
CA TRP A 54 -12.32 -13.01 -7.35
C TRP A 54 -12.45 -11.49 -7.36
N THR A 55 -13.53 -11.01 -6.73
CA THR A 55 -13.75 -9.58 -6.49
C THR A 55 -13.52 -9.28 -5.01
N VAL A 56 -12.41 -8.61 -4.70
CA VAL A 56 -12.13 -8.08 -3.37
C VAL A 56 -12.91 -6.78 -3.20
N PRO A 57 -13.81 -6.68 -2.21
CA PRO A 57 -14.60 -5.47 -1.99
C PRO A 57 -13.72 -4.32 -1.49
N ALA A 58 -14.15 -3.10 -1.81
CA ALA A 58 -13.58 -1.89 -1.23
C ALA A 58 -13.68 -1.89 0.30
N VAL A 59 -12.66 -1.35 0.98
CA VAL A 59 -12.66 -1.21 2.44
C VAL A 59 -13.42 0.06 2.81
N GLN A 60 -14.67 -0.10 3.25
CA GLN A 60 -15.53 1.06 3.54
C GLN A 60 -15.24 1.76 4.87
N LYS A 61 -14.80 1.01 5.89
CA LYS A 61 -14.56 1.53 7.24
C LYS A 61 -13.19 1.09 7.72
N MET A 62 -12.30 2.05 7.90
CA MET A 62 -10.97 1.84 8.43
C MET A 62 -10.54 3.08 9.24
N GLN A 63 -9.79 2.86 10.32
CA GLN A 63 -9.15 3.94 11.04
C GLN A 63 -8.00 4.55 10.22
N SER A 64 -7.88 5.88 10.22
CA SER A 64 -6.82 6.59 9.48
C SER A 64 -5.40 6.09 9.81
N ARG A 65 -5.16 5.64 11.05
CA ARG A 65 -3.86 5.07 11.47
C ARG A 65 -3.45 3.82 10.68
N ASN A 66 -4.42 3.06 10.16
CA ASN A 66 -4.21 1.79 9.45
C ASN A 66 -3.97 1.97 7.95
N VAL A 67 -4.14 3.19 7.42
CA VAL A 67 -3.79 3.51 6.02
C VAL A 67 -2.29 3.27 5.82
N ARG A 68 -1.96 2.45 4.81
CA ARG A 68 -0.59 2.23 4.37
C ARG A 68 0.05 3.55 3.96
N LYS A 69 1.28 3.79 4.42
CA LYS A 69 2.04 4.98 4.04
C LYS A 69 3.55 4.78 4.20
N LEU A 70 4.30 5.56 3.42
CA LEU A 70 5.74 5.70 3.60
C LEU A 70 6.02 6.53 4.85
N VAL A 71 6.95 6.07 5.68
CA VAL A 71 7.41 6.75 6.91
C VAL A 71 8.93 6.72 6.98
N ASP A 72 9.51 7.51 7.88
CA ASP A 72 10.88 7.28 8.34
C ASP A 72 10.96 5.91 9.03
N ASP A 73 12.03 5.15 8.77
CA ASP A 73 12.21 3.82 9.32
C ASP A 73 12.45 3.87 10.85
N PRO A 74 11.53 3.35 11.67
CA PRO A 74 11.72 3.31 13.12
C PRO A 74 12.45 2.04 13.59
N THR A 75 12.78 1.11 12.70
CA THR A 75 13.15 -0.27 13.06
C THR A 75 14.66 -0.49 13.15
N GLY A 76 15.45 0.31 12.43
CA GLY A 76 16.90 0.15 12.33
C GLY A 76 17.35 -1.16 11.66
N GLN A 77 16.44 -1.88 11.00
CA GLN A 77 16.77 -3.12 10.30
C GLN A 77 17.28 -2.85 8.88
N PRO A 78 17.98 -3.79 8.22
CA PRO A 78 18.39 -3.62 6.84
C PRO A 78 17.20 -3.55 5.87
N ALA A 79 17.36 -2.79 4.78
CA ALA A 79 16.37 -2.72 3.70
C ALA A 79 15.99 -4.12 3.17
N GLY A 80 14.72 -4.30 2.83
CA GLY A 80 14.13 -5.58 2.45
C GLY A 80 13.64 -6.44 3.64
N THR A 81 13.91 -6.03 4.88
CA THR A 81 13.40 -6.73 6.07
C THR A 81 11.93 -6.39 6.30
N LEU A 82 11.14 -7.40 6.66
CA LEU A 82 9.81 -7.21 7.25
C LEU A 82 9.94 -7.16 8.77
N VAL A 83 9.43 -6.10 9.38
CA VAL A 83 9.39 -5.95 10.84
C VAL A 83 7.94 -5.87 11.29
N VAL A 84 7.54 -6.78 12.15
CA VAL A 84 6.22 -6.79 12.76
C VAL A 84 6.34 -6.24 14.17
N ASP A 85 5.58 -5.21 14.48
CA ASP A 85 5.43 -4.64 15.81
C ASP A 85 4.02 -4.96 16.33
N PRO A 86 3.86 -5.99 17.18
CA PRO A 86 2.56 -6.36 17.70
C PRO A 86 1.94 -5.31 18.64
N ARG A 87 2.78 -4.53 19.36
CA ARG A 87 2.32 -3.52 20.33
C ARG A 87 1.64 -2.37 19.61
N GLU A 88 2.30 -1.85 18.57
CA GLU A 88 1.77 -0.76 17.76
C GLU A 88 0.81 -1.21 16.66
N ARG A 89 0.77 -2.52 16.41
CA ARG A 89 -0.08 -3.17 15.40
C ARG A 89 0.24 -2.66 14.00
N TYR A 90 1.54 -2.60 13.72
CA TYR A 90 2.08 -2.26 12.42
C TYR A 90 3.01 -3.36 11.89
N LEU A 91 3.05 -3.45 10.57
CA LEU A 91 4.10 -4.14 9.83
C LEU A 91 4.85 -3.10 9.01
N TYR A 92 6.17 -3.20 9.00
CA TYR A 92 7.07 -2.34 8.23
C TYR A 92 7.79 -3.20 7.20
N LEU A 93 7.75 -2.79 5.93
CA LEU A 93 8.74 -3.21 4.94
C LEU A 93 9.82 -2.14 4.90
N VAL A 94 11.01 -2.47 5.40
CA VAL A 94 12.13 -1.53 5.43
C VAL A 94 12.65 -1.30 4.01
N MET A 95 12.87 -0.04 3.67
CA MET A 95 13.30 0.42 2.36
C MET A 95 14.63 1.16 2.49
N GLU A 96 15.28 1.41 1.35
CA GLU A 96 16.48 2.24 1.31
C GLU A 96 16.17 3.70 1.70
N GLY A 97 17.22 4.49 1.96
CA GLY A 97 17.09 5.90 2.28
C GLY A 97 16.48 6.21 3.65
N GLY A 98 16.56 5.26 4.59
CA GLY A 98 16.02 5.42 5.94
C GLY A 98 14.49 5.47 5.98
N LYS A 99 13.82 4.83 5.01
CA LYS A 99 12.36 4.80 4.89
C LYS A 99 11.81 3.41 5.15
N ALA A 100 10.54 3.34 5.51
CA ALA A 100 9.79 2.09 5.54
C ALA A 100 8.38 2.29 5.01
N MET A 101 7.85 1.29 4.32
CA MET A 101 6.42 1.21 4.05
C MET A 101 5.73 0.62 5.27
N ARG A 102 4.87 1.38 5.93
CA ARG A 102 4.12 0.94 7.11
C ARG A 102 2.71 0.51 6.72
N TYR A 103 2.27 -0.62 7.24
CA TYR A 103 0.94 -1.21 7.05
C TYR A 103 0.25 -1.37 8.40
N GLY A 104 -1.05 -1.05 8.49
CA GLY A 104 -1.87 -1.44 9.64
C GLY A 104 -2.12 -2.95 9.64
N VAL A 105 -1.98 -3.58 10.81
CA VAL A 105 -2.22 -5.03 10.93
C VAL A 105 -3.14 -5.39 12.09
N GLY A 106 -3.83 -6.53 11.98
CA GLY A 106 -4.42 -7.24 13.11
C GLY A 106 -3.42 -8.27 13.63
N VAL A 107 -3.34 -8.43 14.94
CA VAL A 107 -2.34 -9.30 15.60
C VAL A 107 -3.01 -10.40 16.42
N GLY A 108 -2.21 -11.35 16.88
CA GLY A 108 -2.62 -12.38 17.83
C GLY A 108 -3.21 -11.79 19.11
N LYS A 109 -3.98 -12.61 19.83
CA LYS A 109 -4.15 -12.39 21.26
C LYS A 109 -2.85 -12.72 21.96
N ALA A 110 -2.52 -11.95 23.00
CA ALA A 110 -1.29 -12.10 23.76
C ALA A 110 -0.98 -13.57 24.12
N GLY A 111 0.25 -14.00 23.87
CA GLY A 111 0.73 -15.34 24.14
C GLY A 111 0.50 -16.35 23.01
N LEU A 112 -0.05 -15.92 21.87
CA LEU A 112 -0.17 -16.73 20.66
C LEU A 112 0.79 -16.29 19.55
N GLU A 113 1.57 -15.25 19.78
CA GLU A 113 2.48 -14.69 18.79
C GLU A 113 3.83 -15.42 18.77
N PHE A 114 4.30 -15.76 17.56
CA PHE A 114 5.72 -16.01 17.34
C PHE A 114 6.51 -14.73 17.62
N THR A 115 7.67 -14.83 18.26
CA THR A 115 8.61 -13.72 18.46
C THR A 115 10.00 -14.12 17.97
N GLY A 116 10.73 -13.14 17.41
CA GLY A 116 12.10 -13.33 16.91
C GLY A 116 12.17 -13.38 15.38
N GLU A 117 13.19 -14.05 14.88
CA GLU A 117 13.56 -13.99 13.46
C GLU A 117 13.11 -15.22 12.65
N GLY A 118 12.77 -14.98 11.40
CA GLY A 118 12.48 -15.98 10.38
C GLY A 118 12.63 -15.41 8.98
N VAL A 119 12.16 -16.16 7.99
CA VAL A 119 12.15 -15.76 6.58
C VAL A 119 10.81 -16.08 5.94
N VAL A 120 10.48 -15.40 4.85
CA VAL A 120 9.35 -15.78 3.99
C VAL A 120 9.72 -17.05 3.20
N GLY A 121 9.46 -18.22 3.77
CA GLY A 121 9.82 -19.50 3.16
C GLY A 121 8.90 -19.92 2.01
N ARG A 122 7.61 -19.54 2.07
CA ARG A 122 6.63 -19.79 1.00
C ARG A 122 5.68 -18.61 0.84
N LYS A 123 5.17 -18.45 -0.38
CA LYS A 123 4.19 -17.43 -0.77
C LYS A 123 3.04 -18.11 -1.50
N ALA A 124 1.80 -17.69 -1.24
CA ALA A 124 0.63 -18.20 -1.96
C ALA A 124 -0.38 -17.09 -2.27
N THR A 125 -1.01 -17.20 -3.44
CA THR A 125 -2.21 -16.47 -3.85
C THR A 125 -3.44 -17.31 -3.54
N TRP A 126 -4.49 -16.69 -3.00
CA TRP A 126 -5.74 -17.36 -2.59
C TRP A 126 -5.48 -18.71 -1.88
N PRO A 127 -4.72 -18.70 -0.78
CA PRO A 127 -4.33 -19.92 -0.09
C PRO A 127 -5.53 -20.68 0.46
N GLY A 128 -5.47 -22.00 0.43
CA GLY A 128 -6.32 -22.82 1.29
C GLY A 128 -5.98 -22.59 2.77
N TRP A 129 -6.95 -22.81 3.65
CA TRP A 129 -6.80 -22.65 5.09
C TRP A 129 -7.24 -23.90 5.83
N ARG A 130 -6.53 -24.26 6.89
CA ARG A 130 -6.96 -25.29 7.83
C ARG A 130 -6.72 -24.77 9.26
N PRO A 131 -7.70 -24.84 10.16
CA PRO A 131 -7.48 -24.54 11.56
C PRO A 131 -6.45 -25.53 12.16
N THR A 132 -5.67 -25.07 13.14
CA THR A 132 -4.79 -25.96 13.90
C THR A 132 -5.60 -26.82 14.87
N ASP A 133 -5.02 -27.92 15.34
CA ASP A 133 -5.71 -28.77 16.33
C ASP A 133 -6.02 -28.00 17.62
N ASP A 134 -5.13 -27.08 18.04
CA ASP A 134 -5.38 -26.17 19.18
C ASP A 134 -6.55 -25.21 18.94
N MET A 135 -6.74 -24.73 17.71
CA MET A 135 -7.91 -23.90 17.38
C MET A 135 -9.19 -24.72 17.52
N ILE A 136 -9.22 -25.94 16.97
CA ILE A 136 -10.38 -26.82 17.06
C ILE A 136 -10.66 -27.23 18.51
N ALA A 137 -9.62 -27.53 19.30
CA ALA A 137 -9.78 -27.88 20.71
C ALA A 137 -10.37 -26.72 21.53
N ARG A 138 -10.02 -25.48 21.20
CA ARG A 138 -10.49 -24.28 21.92
C ARG A 138 -11.93 -23.89 21.58
N ASP A 139 -12.33 -24.04 20.32
CA ASP A 139 -13.65 -23.63 19.83
C ASP A 139 -14.12 -24.60 18.71
N PRO A 140 -14.54 -25.83 19.10
CA PRO A 140 -14.87 -26.88 18.15
C PRO A 140 -16.09 -26.53 17.30
N ASP A 141 -17.10 -25.87 17.89
CA ASP A 141 -18.32 -25.47 17.18
C ASP A 141 -18.02 -24.55 15.99
N ARG A 142 -16.96 -23.73 16.11
CA ARG A 142 -16.53 -22.82 15.05
C ARG A 142 -15.57 -23.44 14.03
N TYR A 143 -14.71 -24.36 14.45
CA TYR A 143 -13.56 -24.79 13.65
C TYR A 143 -13.59 -26.25 13.19
N ALA A 144 -14.38 -27.11 13.83
CA ALA A 144 -14.34 -28.55 13.54
C ALA A 144 -14.80 -28.88 12.11
N GLU A 145 -15.77 -28.15 11.56
CA GLU A 145 -16.24 -28.33 10.18
C GLU A 145 -15.10 -28.14 9.15
N TRP A 146 -14.12 -27.28 9.46
CA TRP A 146 -13.00 -26.95 8.57
C TRP A 146 -11.76 -27.82 8.81
N ARG A 147 -11.87 -28.91 9.56
CA ARG A 147 -10.74 -29.84 9.81
C ARG A 147 -10.15 -30.39 8.51
N GLY A 148 -10.97 -30.60 7.49
CA GLY A 148 -10.55 -31.01 6.14
C GLY A 148 -9.92 -29.89 5.30
N GLY A 149 -9.97 -28.66 5.79
CA GLY A 149 -9.53 -27.46 5.09
C GLY A 149 -10.68 -26.72 4.40
N MET A 150 -10.44 -25.44 4.15
CA MET A 150 -11.25 -24.53 3.37
C MET A 150 -10.46 -24.14 2.12
N ALA A 151 -11.11 -24.19 0.95
CA ALA A 151 -10.51 -23.73 -0.30
C ALA A 151 -10.19 -22.23 -0.26
N GLY A 152 -9.29 -21.79 -1.14
CA GLY A 152 -9.02 -20.36 -1.33
C GLY A 152 -10.23 -19.63 -1.90
N GLY A 153 -10.48 -18.41 -1.43
CA GLY A 153 -11.60 -17.59 -1.92
C GLY A 153 -11.87 -16.41 -1.00
N ILE A 154 -12.90 -15.63 -1.34
CA ILE A 154 -13.21 -14.37 -0.63
C ILE A 154 -13.60 -14.60 0.84
N ASP A 155 -14.22 -15.75 1.13
CA ASP A 155 -14.64 -16.12 2.48
C ASP A 155 -13.51 -16.77 3.30
N ASN A 156 -12.36 -17.04 2.69
CA ASN A 156 -11.24 -17.68 3.37
C ASN A 156 -10.60 -16.71 4.39
N PRO A 157 -10.37 -17.14 5.65
CA PRO A 157 -9.83 -16.27 6.69
C PRO A 157 -8.38 -15.82 6.45
N LEU A 158 -7.64 -16.49 5.55
CA LEU A 158 -6.31 -16.07 5.09
C LEU A 158 -6.37 -15.00 3.99
N GLY A 159 -7.55 -14.74 3.41
CA GLY A 159 -7.75 -13.73 2.38
C GLY A 159 -6.96 -13.99 1.10
N ALA A 160 -6.60 -12.92 0.41
CA ALA A 160 -6.11 -13.00 -0.96
C ALA A 160 -4.65 -13.49 -1.08
N ARG A 161 -3.81 -13.29 -0.07
CA ARG A 161 -2.39 -13.69 -0.08
C ARG A 161 -1.96 -14.18 1.29
N ALA A 162 -0.97 -15.06 1.31
CA ALA A 162 -0.25 -15.42 2.53
C ALA A 162 1.26 -15.55 2.29
N LEU A 163 2.04 -15.03 3.22
CA LEU A 163 3.46 -15.24 3.40
C LEU A 163 3.64 -16.19 4.59
N TYR A 164 4.26 -17.33 4.36
CA TYR A 164 4.48 -18.37 5.35
C TYR A 164 5.89 -18.20 5.92
N LEU A 165 5.97 -18.03 7.24
CA LEU A 165 7.25 -17.81 7.91
C LEU A 165 7.91 -19.14 8.23
N TYR A 166 9.21 -19.19 7.95
CA TYR A 166 10.06 -20.34 8.20
C TYR A 166 11.20 -19.91 9.11
N LYS A 167 11.64 -20.81 9.99
CA LYS A 167 12.83 -20.64 10.82
C LYS A 167 13.64 -21.92 10.75
N ASN A 168 14.93 -21.82 10.44
CA ASN A 168 15.83 -22.97 10.31
C ASN A 168 15.27 -24.07 9.37
N GLY A 169 14.64 -23.66 8.27
CA GLY A 169 14.04 -24.58 7.29
C GLY A 169 12.68 -25.17 7.67
N GLN A 170 12.14 -24.85 8.85
CA GLN A 170 10.86 -25.38 9.34
C GLN A 170 9.76 -24.32 9.30
N ASP A 171 8.54 -24.71 8.91
CA ASP A 171 7.35 -23.85 8.96
C ASP A 171 7.01 -23.53 10.42
N THR A 172 6.96 -22.24 10.77
CA THR A 172 6.67 -21.81 12.15
C THR A 172 5.18 -21.86 12.48
N LEU A 173 4.35 -22.19 11.50
CA LEU A 173 2.91 -21.99 11.53
C LEU A 173 2.52 -20.51 11.78
N TYR A 174 3.44 -19.58 11.51
CA TYR A 174 3.15 -18.16 11.56
C TYR A 174 3.02 -17.60 10.14
N ARG A 175 2.05 -16.71 9.94
CA ARG A 175 1.73 -16.18 8.62
C ARG A 175 1.48 -14.69 8.69
N ILE A 176 1.89 -13.99 7.63
CA ILE A 176 1.41 -12.67 7.29
C ILE A 176 0.42 -12.86 6.15
N HIS A 177 -0.85 -12.55 6.36
CA HIS A 177 -1.91 -12.91 5.42
C HIS A 177 -2.99 -11.84 5.31
N GLY A 178 -3.83 -11.95 4.29
CA GLY A 178 -5.02 -11.10 4.11
C GLY A 178 -6.12 -11.41 5.13
N THR A 179 -7.31 -10.87 4.94
CA THR A 179 -8.45 -11.20 5.82
C THR A 179 -9.76 -10.97 5.11
N ASN A 180 -10.76 -11.80 5.38
CA ASN A 180 -12.15 -11.56 5.04
C ASN A 180 -12.87 -10.65 6.06
N GLN A 181 -12.19 -10.26 7.14
CA GLN A 181 -12.72 -9.42 8.22
C GLN A 181 -11.92 -8.11 8.33
N PRO A 182 -12.12 -7.13 7.43
CA PRO A 182 -11.30 -5.91 7.39
C PRO A 182 -11.39 -5.06 8.66
N TRP A 183 -12.49 -5.16 9.40
CA TRP A 183 -12.66 -4.46 10.69
C TRP A 183 -11.71 -4.96 11.78
N SER A 184 -11.07 -6.13 11.62
CA SER A 184 -10.10 -6.68 12.59
C SER A 184 -8.74 -5.97 12.59
N ILE A 185 -8.47 -5.12 11.59
CA ILE A 185 -7.17 -4.45 11.45
C ILE A 185 -7.02 -3.35 12.50
N GLY A 186 -5.87 -3.32 13.16
CA GLY A 186 -5.61 -2.47 14.32
C GLY A 186 -6.14 -3.05 15.64
N GLN A 187 -6.50 -4.34 15.68
CA GLN A 187 -6.96 -5.05 16.89
C GLN A 187 -6.11 -6.30 17.20
N ALA A 188 -6.17 -6.78 18.44
CA ALA A 188 -5.53 -8.02 18.91
C ALA A 188 -6.56 -9.16 19.02
N VAL A 189 -6.93 -9.74 17.88
CA VAL A 189 -8.08 -10.67 17.77
C VAL A 189 -7.76 -11.97 17.03
N SER A 190 -6.55 -12.12 16.49
CA SER A 190 -6.17 -13.31 15.75
C SER A 190 -5.76 -14.46 16.67
N SER A 191 -5.68 -15.67 16.14
CA SER A 191 -5.17 -16.86 16.84
C SER A 191 -3.64 -16.98 16.79
N GLY A 192 -2.93 -15.88 16.52
CA GLY A 192 -1.47 -15.78 16.54
C GLY A 192 -0.89 -15.07 15.33
N CYS A 193 -1.41 -15.33 14.13
CA CYS A 193 -0.88 -14.77 12.87
C CYS A 193 -1.14 -13.26 12.67
N ILE A 194 -0.49 -12.68 11.66
CA ILE A 194 -0.67 -11.28 11.25
C ILE A 194 -1.71 -11.18 10.13
N ARG A 195 -2.77 -10.41 10.40
CA ARG A 195 -3.84 -10.10 9.45
C ARG A 195 -3.58 -8.74 8.82
N MET A 196 -3.78 -8.65 7.52
CA MET A 196 -3.71 -7.41 6.73
C MET A 196 -4.98 -7.26 5.91
N LEU A 197 -5.31 -6.03 5.50
CA LEU A 197 -6.30 -5.83 4.45
C LEU A 197 -5.86 -6.56 3.17
N ASN A 198 -6.81 -7.05 2.38
CA ASN A 198 -6.47 -7.78 1.15
C ASN A 198 -5.65 -6.94 0.17
N GLN A 199 -6.01 -5.66 0.01
CA GLN A 199 -5.26 -4.70 -0.81
C GLN A 199 -3.83 -4.51 -0.30
N ASP A 200 -3.64 -4.52 1.02
CA ASP A 200 -2.34 -4.35 1.66
C ASP A 200 -1.45 -5.58 1.56
N VAL A 201 -1.99 -6.77 1.78
CA VAL A 201 -1.22 -8.00 1.58
C VAL A 201 -0.91 -8.23 0.10
N MET A 202 -1.78 -7.83 -0.83
CA MET A 202 -1.51 -7.90 -2.27
C MET A 202 -0.36 -6.99 -2.68
N ASP A 203 -0.27 -5.79 -2.09
CA ASP A 203 0.87 -4.88 -2.28
C ASP A 203 2.15 -5.46 -1.67
N LEU A 204 2.11 -5.88 -0.40
CA LEU A 204 3.26 -6.47 0.28
C LEU A 204 3.78 -7.70 -0.48
N TYR A 205 2.87 -8.57 -0.92
CA TYR A 205 3.20 -9.79 -1.67
C TYR A 205 3.97 -9.49 -2.95
N ARG A 206 3.67 -8.40 -3.66
CA ARG A 206 4.38 -8.01 -4.88
C ARG A 206 5.78 -7.48 -4.59
N ARG A 207 5.99 -6.83 -3.45
CA ARG A 207 7.26 -6.19 -3.08
C ARG A 207 8.27 -7.15 -2.47
N VAL A 208 7.79 -8.16 -1.74
CA VAL A 208 8.63 -9.00 -0.90
C VAL A 208 9.05 -10.27 -1.64
N PRO A 209 10.34 -10.53 -1.87
CA PRO A 209 10.79 -11.78 -2.46
C PRO A 209 10.65 -12.95 -1.47
N GLN A 210 10.68 -14.18 -1.99
CA GLN A 210 10.90 -15.35 -1.14
C GLN A 210 12.27 -15.22 -0.45
N ASN A 211 12.42 -15.82 0.73
CA ASN A 211 13.57 -15.69 1.63
C ASN A 211 13.82 -14.29 2.21
N ALA A 212 12.90 -13.33 2.01
CA ALA A 212 12.98 -12.06 2.71
C ALA A 212 13.00 -12.27 4.24
N ARG A 213 13.88 -11.55 4.94
CA ARG A 213 14.02 -11.63 6.39
C ARG A 213 12.79 -11.05 7.06
N VAL A 214 12.34 -11.70 8.13
CA VAL A 214 11.22 -11.28 8.96
C VAL A 214 11.67 -11.22 10.42
N VAL A 215 11.37 -10.11 11.09
CA VAL A 215 11.59 -9.91 12.52
C VAL A 215 10.25 -9.61 13.16
N VAL A 216 9.86 -10.41 14.15
CA VAL A 216 8.66 -10.15 14.95
C VAL A 216 9.10 -9.68 16.33
N LEU A 217 8.75 -8.44 16.66
CA LEU A 217 9.09 -7.83 17.94
C LEU A 217 8.23 -8.43 19.08
N PRO A 218 8.71 -8.37 20.33
CA PRO A 218 7.92 -8.81 21.47
C PRO A 218 6.62 -7.99 21.64
N ALA A 219 5.50 -8.69 21.85
CA ALA A 219 4.22 -8.09 22.22
C ALA A 219 4.23 -7.48 23.63
#